data_AF-A0A6I4VSF7-F1
#
_entry.id   AF-A0A6I4VSF7-F1
#
_cell.length_a   1.000
_cell.length_b   1.000
_cell.length_c   1.000
_cell.angle_alpha   90.00
_cell.angle_beta   90.00
_cell.angle_gamma   90.00
#
_symmetry.space_group_name_H-M   'P 1'
#
loop_
_entity.id
_entity.type
_entity.pdbx_description
1 polymer ?
#
loop_
_entity_poly.entity_id
_entity_poly.type
_entity_poly.pdbx_seq_one_letter_code
_entity_poly.pdbx_strand_id
1 'polypeptide(L)'
;MLKITKILIVTALAVGVSITSLPHLTSASSHTNQVQEQQNHRSIIQKTEQLAIQGKTINSENFAINAKGKDIQKKWGNPDPNSSSEDVYTYSKRRIEFFLFKGTVTHIVSYDKRYENITYHEVIKTLGAPAKESRGEDGVYTTYECGKKLLVISFYYDKTGKNPDTINQVIVMDQYKNMREEERQKFQLQFPSLF
;
A
#
# COMPACT_ATOMS: atom_id res chain seq x y z
N MET A 1 14.08 51.37 24.74
CA MET A 1 14.95 52.09 23.77
C MET A 1 16.37 51.98 24.31
N LEU A 2 17.15 51.01 23.85
CA LEU A 2 18.56 50.85 24.26
C LEU A 2 19.43 50.61 23.03
N LYS A 3 20.59 51.24 23.08
CA LYS A 3 21.40 51.68 21.93
C LYS A 3 22.20 50.55 21.29
N ILE A 4 22.29 50.68 19.96
CA ILE A 4 23.14 49.93 19.03
C ILE A 4 24.61 50.09 19.43
N THR A 5 25.35 48.98 19.49
CA THR A 5 26.82 49.02 19.39
C THR A 5 27.26 48.07 18.28
N LYS A 6 27.71 48.65 17.17
CA LYS A 6 28.40 47.98 16.07
C LYS A 6 29.81 47.63 16.52
N ILE A 7 30.26 46.39 16.33
CA ILE A 7 31.67 46.03 16.46
C ILE A 7 32.12 45.24 15.22
N LEU A 8 33.00 45.94 14.49
CA LEU A 8 34.12 45.54 13.62
C LEU A 8 34.17 44.11 13.03
N ILE A 9 34.20 44.13 11.69
CA ILE A 9 34.71 43.09 10.80
C ILE A 9 36.22 42.92 11.04
N VAL A 10 36.67 41.68 11.21
CA VAL A 10 38.08 41.30 10.99
C VAL A 10 38.10 40.19 9.94
N THR A 11 38.61 40.57 8.77
CA THR A 11 38.85 39.69 7.62
C THR A 11 40.11 38.87 7.89
N ALA A 12 39.99 37.54 7.96
CA ALA A 12 41.15 36.65 7.93
C ALA A 12 41.24 35.99 6.54
N LEU A 13 42.27 36.40 5.80
CA LEU A 13 42.70 35.79 4.54
C LEU A 13 43.41 34.46 4.90
N ALA A 14 42.87 33.32 4.46
CA ALA A 14 43.54 32.02 4.58
C ALA A 14 44.03 31.55 3.22
N VAL A 15 45.34 31.28 3.20
CA VAL A 15 46.22 30.94 2.08
C VAL A 15 45.76 29.70 1.32
N GLY A 16 45.85 29.77 0.00
CA GLY A 16 45.59 28.66 -0.91
C GLY A 16 46.65 27.56 -0.81
N VAL A 17 46.18 26.32 -0.76
CA VAL A 17 46.96 25.12 -1.08
C VAL A 17 46.30 24.42 -2.26
N SER A 18 46.98 24.43 -3.40
CA SER A 18 46.59 23.69 -4.60
C SER A 18 46.95 22.22 -4.39
N ILE A 19 46.01 21.41 -3.91
CA ILE A 19 46.17 19.96 -3.87
C ILE A 19 45.76 19.41 -5.24
N THR A 20 46.75 19.06 -6.04
CA THR A 20 46.56 18.23 -7.23
C THR A 20 46.34 16.76 -6.80
N SER A 21 45.47 16.08 -7.55
CA SER A 21 45.22 14.62 -7.59
C SER A 21 44.31 13.99 -6.51
N LEU A 22 43.06 13.73 -6.88
CA LEU A 22 42.47 12.38 -7.10
C LEU A 22 40.96 12.57 -7.39
N PRO A 23 40.37 11.92 -8.41
CA PRO A 23 38.93 11.92 -8.58
C PRO A 23 38.32 10.99 -7.53
N HIS A 24 37.98 11.51 -6.36
CA HIS A 24 37.05 10.82 -5.48
C HIS A 24 35.65 10.92 -6.10
N LEU A 25 35.25 9.82 -6.75
CA LEU A 25 33.87 9.51 -7.09
C LEU A 25 33.00 9.69 -5.83
N THR A 26 32.11 10.67 -5.86
CA THR A 26 31.09 10.89 -4.85
C THR A 26 29.99 9.83 -4.97
N SER A 27 30.13 8.69 -4.29
CA SER A 27 29.04 7.72 -4.10
C SER A 27 28.08 8.11 -2.95
N ALA A 28 27.80 9.40 -2.76
CA ALA A 28 26.90 9.89 -1.71
C ALA A 28 25.41 9.88 -2.10
N SER A 29 25.04 9.51 -3.34
CA SER A 29 23.65 9.62 -3.80
C SER A 29 22.78 8.38 -3.48
N SER A 30 23.38 7.19 -3.32
CA SER A 30 22.61 5.96 -3.12
C SER A 30 21.94 5.87 -1.75
N HIS A 31 22.59 6.35 -0.68
CA HIS A 31 22.03 6.31 0.68
C HIS A 31 20.85 7.28 0.85
N THR A 32 20.94 8.48 0.27
CA THR A 32 19.86 9.48 0.34
C THR A 32 18.61 9.00 -0.40
N ASN A 33 18.79 8.38 -1.58
CA ASN A 33 17.67 7.83 -2.36
C ASN A 33 16.98 6.67 -1.65
N GLN A 34 17.74 5.76 -1.02
CA GLN A 34 17.17 4.64 -0.27
C GLN A 34 16.40 5.09 0.99
N VAL A 35 16.91 6.09 1.71
CA VAL A 35 16.20 6.64 2.88
C VAL A 35 14.90 7.33 2.47
N GLN A 36 14.91 8.10 1.37
CA GLN A 36 13.72 8.77 0.85
C GLN A 36 12.66 7.77 0.35
N GLU A 37 13.09 6.70 -0.32
CA GLU A 37 12.21 5.62 -0.79
C GLU A 37 11.53 4.89 0.38
N GLN A 38 12.30 4.50 1.40
CA GLN A 38 11.74 3.88 2.61
C GLN A 38 10.75 4.79 3.34
N GLN A 39 11.02 6.10 3.41
CA GLN A 39 10.08 7.07 3.98
C GLN A 39 8.79 7.17 3.16
N ASN A 40 8.89 7.12 1.83
CA ASN A 40 7.73 7.07 0.95
C ASN A 40 6.92 5.78 1.13
N HIS A 41 7.58 4.62 1.15
CA HIS A 41 6.95 3.32 1.41
C HIS A 41 6.21 3.32 2.76
N ARG A 42 6.86 3.79 3.83
CA ARG A 42 6.23 3.93 5.14
C ARG A 42 4.95 4.77 5.08
N SER A 43 4.97 5.91 4.39
CA SER A 43 3.80 6.77 4.22
C SER A 43 2.67 6.09 3.45
N ILE A 44 3.02 5.33 2.39
CA ILE A 44 2.05 4.54 1.60
C ILE A 44 1.41 3.45 2.46
N ILE A 45 2.20 2.71 3.24
CA ILE A 45 1.72 1.64 4.14
C ILE A 45 0.75 2.22 5.18
N GLN A 46 1.14 3.31 5.86
CA GLN A 46 0.28 3.98 6.86
C GLN A 46 -1.00 4.51 6.24
N LYS A 47 -0.93 5.12 5.06
CA LYS A 47 -2.11 5.59 4.33
C LYS A 47 -3.05 4.44 3.95
N THR A 48 -2.50 3.29 3.58
CA THR A 48 -3.27 2.08 3.25
C THR A 48 -4.07 1.60 4.46
N GLU A 49 -3.43 1.52 5.63
CA GLU A 49 -4.11 1.20 6.89
C GLU A 49 -5.23 2.20 7.21
N GLN A 50 -4.95 3.51 7.12
CA GLN A 50 -5.95 4.55 7.40
C GLN A 50 -7.15 4.52 6.44
N LEU A 51 -6.93 4.15 5.19
CA LEU A 51 -8.02 3.95 4.22
C LEU A 51 -8.78 2.65 4.49
N ALA A 52 -8.10 1.59 4.91
CA ALA A 52 -8.73 0.32 5.26
C ALA A 52 -9.71 0.49 6.43
N ILE A 53 -9.38 1.33 7.43
CA ILE A 53 -10.32 1.71 8.51
C ILE A 53 -11.63 2.29 7.94
N GLN A 54 -11.54 3.02 6.83
CA GLN A 54 -12.67 3.62 6.13
C GLN A 54 -13.30 2.68 5.08
N GLY A 55 -12.83 1.43 4.97
CA GLY A 55 -13.28 0.47 3.97
C GLY A 55 -12.82 0.78 2.55
N LYS A 56 -11.70 1.49 2.37
CA LYS A 56 -11.19 1.98 1.08
C LYS A 56 -9.78 1.49 0.79
N THR A 57 -9.39 1.54 -0.47
CA THR A 57 -8.00 1.38 -0.93
C THR A 57 -7.50 2.68 -1.58
N ILE A 58 -6.20 2.83 -1.85
CA ILE A 58 -5.65 4.11 -2.32
C ILE A 58 -6.23 4.56 -3.68
N ASN A 59 -6.70 3.63 -4.52
CA ASN A 59 -7.30 3.90 -5.81
C ASN A 59 -8.83 3.78 -5.85
N SER A 60 -9.51 3.59 -4.70
CA SER A 60 -10.98 3.47 -4.67
C SER A 60 -11.74 4.81 -4.62
N GLU A 61 -11.02 5.94 -4.55
CA GLU A 61 -11.59 7.28 -4.37
C GLU A 61 -12.56 7.36 -3.16
N ASN A 62 -13.85 7.59 -3.42
CA ASN A 62 -14.90 7.66 -2.41
C ASN A 62 -15.67 6.35 -2.26
N PHE A 63 -15.35 5.33 -3.05
CA PHE A 63 -16.02 4.04 -2.98
C PHE A 63 -15.38 3.17 -1.91
N ALA A 64 -16.19 2.79 -0.94
CA ALA A 64 -15.82 1.95 0.18
C ALA A 64 -16.62 0.65 0.18
N ILE A 65 -16.30 -0.25 1.09
CA ILE A 65 -17.19 -1.38 1.44
C ILE A 65 -18.60 -0.85 1.71
N ASN A 66 -19.60 -1.57 1.20
CA ASN A 66 -21.02 -1.21 1.18
C ASN A 66 -21.46 -0.14 0.16
N ALA A 67 -20.55 0.39 -0.68
CA ALA A 67 -20.94 1.20 -1.83
C ALA A 67 -21.82 0.40 -2.80
N LYS A 68 -22.67 1.08 -3.57
CA LYS A 68 -23.50 0.45 -4.60
C LYS A 68 -22.73 0.37 -5.92
N GLY A 69 -22.75 -0.80 -6.56
CA GLY A 69 -22.14 -0.98 -7.88
C GLY A 69 -22.64 0.02 -8.92
N LYS A 70 -23.93 0.32 -8.89
CA LYS A 70 -24.56 1.31 -9.78
C LYS A 70 -23.95 2.72 -9.64
N ASP A 71 -23.54 3.12 -8.44
CA ASP A 71 -22.91 4.43 -8.22
C ASP A 71 -21.48 4.46 -8.78
N ILE A 72 -20.78 3.33 -8.70
CA ILE A 72 -19.46 3.15 -9.32
C ILE A 72 -19.60 3.25 -10.83
N GLN A 73 -20.53 2.50 -11.43
CA GLN A 73 -20.80 2.56 -12.87
C GLN A 73 -21.19 3.95 -13.33
N LYS A 74 -22.03 4.65 -12.57
CA LYS A 74 -22.43 6.02 -12.87
C LYS A 74 -21.25 6.98 -12.92
N LYS A 75 -20.26 6.81 -12.04
CA LYS A 75 -19.10 7.70 -11.97
C LYS A 75 -17.97 7.30 -12.92
N TRP A 76 -17.71 6.00 -13.05
CA TRP A 76 -16.53 5.47 -13.73
C TRP A 76 -16.83 4.79 -15.07
N GLY A 77 -18.10 4.66 -15.44
CA GLY A 77 -18.54 3.88 -16.59
C GLY A 77 -18.65 2.39 -16.27
N ASN A 78 -19.01 1.61 -17.28
CA ASN A 78 -19.10 0.15 -17.16
C ASN A 78 -17.74 -0.45 -16.77
N PRO A 79 -17.73 -1.53 -15.96
CA PRO A 79 -16.52 -2.29 -15.71
C PRO A 79 -15.99 -2.90 -17.02
N ASP A 80 -14.73 -3.32 -16.99
CA ASP A 80 -14.07 -3.89 -18.16
C ASP A 80 -14.80 -5.18 -18.61
N PRO A 81 -14.88 -5.46 -19.93
CA PRO A 81 -15.59 -6.63 -20.47
C PRO A 81 -15.04 -7.99 -19.99
N ASN A 82 -13.79 -8.02 -19.52
CA ASN A 82 -13.11 -9.20 -19.00
C ASN A 82 -13.30 -9.39 -17.49
N SER A 83 -14.25 -8.67 -16.89
CA SER A 83 -14.65 -8.91 -15.50
C SER A 83 -15.00 -10.38 -15.30
N SER A 84 -14.49 -10.99 -14.23
CA SER A 84 -14.56 -12.45 -14.03
C SER A 84 -15.99 -12.97 -13.81
N SER A 85 -16.92 -12.10 -13.41
CA SER A 85 -18.36 -12.36 -13.37
C SER A 85 -19.15 -11.05 -13.31
N GLU A 86 -20.48 -11.11 -13.38
CA GLU A 86 -21.36 -9.94 -13.19
C GLU A 86 -21.23 -9.30 -11.80
N ASP A 87 -20.77 -10.07 -10.82
CA ASP A 87 -20.56 -9.64 -9.44
C ASP A 87 -19.12 -9.12 -9.19
N VAL A 88 -18.30 -8.97 -10.23
CA VAL A 88 -16.95 -8.42 -10.13
C VAL A 88 -16.81 -7.26 -11.08
N TYR A 89 -16.50 -6.08 -10.57
CA TYR A 89 -16.27 -4.90 -11.40
C TYR A 89 -14.78 -4.63 -11.47
N THR A 90 -14.16 -5.10 -12.56
CA THR A 90 -12.76 -4.85 -12.85
C THR A 90 -12.61 -3.52 -13.58
N TYR A 91 -11.72 -2.66 -13.08
CA TYR A 91 -11.32 -1.41 -13.75
C TYR A 91 -9.79 -1.41 -13.89
N SER A 92 -9.27 -2.11 -14.89
CA SER A 92 -7.84 -2.38 -15.11
C SER A 92 -7.02 -1.11 -15.23
N LYS A 93 -7.55 -0.07 -15.90
CA LYS A 93 -6.89 1.26 -15.99
C LYS A 93 -6.69 1.91 -14.63
N ARG A 94 -7.55 1.58 -13.66
CA ARG A 94 -7.48 2.04 -12.27
C ARG A 94 -6.78 1.02 -11.37
N ARG A 95 -6.45 -0.18 -11.87
CA ARG A 95 -5.82 -1.29 -11.13
C ARG A 95 -6.60 -1.68 -9.87
N ILE A 96 -7.91 -1.83 -10.01
CA ILE A 96 -8.83 -2.10 -8.90
C ILE A 96 -9.96 -3.03 -9.34
N GLU A 97 -10.41 -3.85 -8.41
CA GLU A 97 -11.60 -4.68 -8.54
C GLU A 97 -12.51 -4.47 -7.35
N PHE A 98 -13.80 -4.35 -7.62
CA PHE A 98 -14.83 -4.41 -6.59
C PHE A 98 -15.54 -5.74 -6.71
N PHE A 99 -15.68 -6.42 -5.58
CA PHE A 99 -16.47 -7.64 -5.50
C PHE A 99 -17.80 -7.33 -4.86
N LEU A 100 -18.86 -7.69 -5.56
CA LEU A 100 -20.22 -7.35 -5.21
C LEU A 100 -20.97 -8.60 -4.75
N PHE A 101 -21.90 -8.35 -3.84
CA PHE A 101 -22.94 -9.29 -3.52
C PHE A 101 -24.27 -8.55 -3.49
N LYS A 102 -25.20 -8.99 -4.34
CA LYS A 102 -26.50 -8.31 -4.54
C LYS A 102 -26.31 -6.81 -4.82
N GLY A 103 -25.36 -6.49 -5.71
CA GLY A 103 -25.06 -5.12 -6.18
C GLY A 103 -24.39 -4.20 -5.15
N THR A 104 -23.90 -4.73 -4.03
CA THR A 104 -23.21 -3.97 -2.97
C THR A 104 -21.79 -4.47 -2.80
N VAL A 105 -20.81 -3.57 -2.67
CA VAL A 105 -19.40 -3.91 -2.50
C VAL A 105 -19.17 -4.63 -1.17
N THR A 106 -18.60 -5.82 -1.22
CA THR A 106 -18.23 -6.65 -0.06
C THR A 106 -16.73 -6.59 0.26
N HIS A 107 -15.91 -6.52 -0.78
CA HIS A 107 -14.47 -6.33 -0.68
C HIS A 107 -13.90 -5.63 -1.91
N ILE A 108 -12.73 -5.01 -1.74
CA ILE A 108 -12.01 -4.26 -2.76
C ILE A 108 -10.62 -4.87 -2.87
N VAL A 109 -10.21 -5.23 -4.08
CA VAL A 109 -8.84 -5.67 -4.38
C VAL A 109 -8.15 -4.55 -5.16
N SER A 110 -6.95 -4.18 -4.72
CA SER A 110 -6.16 -3.09 -5.29
C SER A 110 -4.77 -3.59 -5.69
N TYR A 111 -4.43 -3.32 -6.95
CA TYR A 111 -3.12 -3.56 -7.56
C TYR A 111 -2.41 -2.22 -7.83
N ASP A 112 -2.63 -1.22 -6.98
CA ASP A 112 -2.08 0.11 -7.17
C ASP A 112 -0.56 0.09 -7.28
N LYS A 113 -0.01 0.74 -8.32
CA LYS A 113 1.44 0.74 -8.58
C LYS A 113 2.28 1.28 -7.43
N ARG A 114 1.68 2.06 -6.51
CA ARG A 114 2.38 2.58 -5.33
C ARG A 114 2.78 1.47 -4.35
N TYR A 115 2.22 0.27 -4.48
CA TYR A 115 2.64 -0.87 -3.68
C TYR A 115 3.86 -1.61 -4.28
N GLU A 116 4.19 -1.34 -5.55
CA GLU A 116 5.35 -1.97 -6.19
C GLU A 116 6.61 -1.69 -5.37
N ASN A 117 7.46 -2.71 -5.21
CA ASN A 117 8.70 -2.68 -4.43
C ASN A 117 8.56 -2.48 -2.91
N ILE A 118 7.35 -2.31 -2.37
CA ILE A 118 7.16 -2.32 -0.91
C ILE A 118 7.34 -3.76 -0.42
N THR A 119 8.34 -3.96 0.43
CA THR A 119 8.72 -5.29 0.92
C THR A 119 7.87 -5.71 2.13
N TYR A 120 7.76 -7.03 2.33
CA TYR A 120 7.19 -7.62 3.54
C TYR A 120 7.80 -7.03 4.81
N HIS A 121 9.13 -6.89 4.85
CA HIS A 121 9.81 -6.35 6.03
C HIS A 121 9.42 -4.90 6.33
N GLU A 122 9.26 -4.05 5.32
CA GLU A 122 8.80 -2.68 5.50
C GLU A 122 7.37 -2.62 6.05
N VAL A 123 6.49 -3.52 5.60
CA VAL A 123 5.12 -3.64 6.13
C VAL A 123 5.17 -4.02 7.61
N ILE A 124 5.85 -5.11 7.98
CA ILE A 124 5.94 -5.57 9.38
C ILE A 124 6.58 -4.50 10.28
N LYS A 125 7.62 -3.81 9.78
CA LYS A 125 8.28 -2.72 10.52
C LYS A 125 7.34 -1.51 10.73
N THR A 126 6.42 -1.27 9.80
CA THR A 126 5.53 -0.09 9.85
C THR A 126 4.24 -0.35 10.61
N LEU A 127 3.61 -1.51 10.40
CA LEU A 127 2.31 -1.87 10.98
C LEU A 127 2.41 -2.77 12.21
N GLY A 128 3.59 -3.36 12.46
CA GLY A 128 3.77 -4.37 13.50
C GLY A 128 3.37 -5.78 13.02
N ALA A 129 3.18 -6.69 13.98
CA ALA A 129 2.80 -8.07 13.68
C ALA A 129 1.33 -8.14 13.20
N PRO A 130 1.02 -8.93 12.15
CA PRO A 130 -0.35 -9.12 11.71
C PRO A 130 -1.15 -9.96 12.71
N ALA A 131 -2.48 -9.80 12.69
CA ALA A 131 -3.39 -10.63 13.47
C ALA A 131 -3.43 -12.08 12.98
N LYS A 132 -3.26 -12.29 11.67
CA LYS A 132 -3.10 -13.61 11.04
C LYS A 132 -2.08 -13.52 9.91
N GLU A 133 -1.27 -14.55 9.78
CA GLU A 133 -0.47 -14.82 8.59
C GLU A 133 -0.85 -16.20 8.04
N SER A 134 -0.99 -16.31 6.72
CA SER A 134 -1.21 -17.58 6.03
C SER A 134 -0.39 -17.65 4.75
N ARG A 135 -0.17 -18.88 4.28
CA ARG A 135 0.60 -19.16 3.07
C ARG A 135 -0.31 -19.87 2.08
N GLY A 136 -0.46 -19.26 0.91
CA GLY A 136 -1.11 -19.86 -0.25
C GLY A 136 -0.09 -20.36 -1.26
N GLU A 137 -0.59 -20.94 -2.35
CA GLU A 137 0.22 -21.32 -3.50
C GLU A 137 0.83 -20.09 -4.20
N ASP A 138 0.09 -18.99 -4.21
CA ASP A 138 0.42 -17.77 -4.94
C ASP A 138 1.14 -16.70 -4.11
N GLY A 139 1.29 -16.92 -2.80
CA GLY A 139 2.01 -15.98 -1.94
C GLY A 139 1.77 -16.14 -0.44
N VAL A 140 2.27 -15.15 0.29
CA VAL A 140 2.04 -15.00 1.74
C VAL A 140 0.99 -13.93 1.96
N TYR A 141 0.09 -14.14 2.90
CA TYR A 141 -1.01 -13.25 3.22
C TYR A 141 -0.90 -12.81 4.67
N THR A 142 -0.88 -11.51 4.90
CA THR A 142 -0.94 -10.93 6.25
C THR A 142 -2.25 -10.21 6.42
N THR A 143 -2.90 -10.41 7.57
CA THR A 143 -4.20 -9.83 7.89
C THR A 143 -4.07 -8.92 9.11
N TYR A 144 -4.49 -7.67 8.97
CA TYR A 144 -4.54 -6.66 10.03
C TYR A 144 -5.98 -6.28 10.33
N GLU A 145 -6.27 -6.06 11.61
CA GLU A 145 -7.56 -5.53 12.05
C GLU A 145 -7.55 -3.99 11.98
N CYS A 146 -8.33 -3.44 11.06
CA CYS A 146 -8.44 -1.99 10.85
C CYS A 146 -9.83 -1.51 11.30
N GLY A 147 -10.04 -1.39 12.61
CA GLY A 147 -11.34 -1.06 13.18
C GLY A 147 -12.39 -2.15 12.90
N LYS A 148 -13.43 -1.83 12.10
CA LYS A 148 -14.46 -2.80 11.69
C LYS A 148 -14.14 -3.54 10.39
N LYS A 149 -12.97 -3.27 9.80
CA LYS A 149 -12.52 -3.85 8.53
C LYS A 149 -11.29 -4.72 8.74
N LEU A 150 -11.02 -5.56 7.75
CA LEU A 150 -9.76 -6.28 7.61
C LEU A 150 -8.96 -5.66 6.47
N LEU A 151 -7.67 -5.47 6.71
CA LEU A 151 -6.68 -5.19 5.68
C LEU A 151 -5.88 -6.48 5.45
N VAL A 152 -6.01 -7.06 4.28
CA VAL A 152 -5.19 -8.20 3.86
C VAL A 152 -4.17 -7.71 2.84
N ILE A 153 -2.89 -7.99 3.10
CA ILE A 153 -1.79 -7.69 2.18
C ILE A 153 -1.22 -9.03 1.72
N SER A 154 -1.29 -9.27 0.42
CA SER A 154 -0.68 -10.44 -0.23
C SER A 154 0.70 -10.04 -0.75
N PHE A 155 1.67 -10.94 -0.59
CA PHE A 155 3.05 -10.79 -1.06
C PHE A 155 3.39 -11.91 -2.02
N TYR A 156 4.13 -11.57 -3.08
CA TYR A 156 4.76 -12.59 -3.91
C TYR A 156 5.77 -13.39 -3.09
N TYR A 157 6.00 -14.65 -3.49
CA TYR A 157 7.20 -15.35 -3.06
C TYR A 157 8.45 -14.77 -3.73
N ASP A 158 9.56 -14.79 -2.99
CA ASP A 158 10.88 -14.54 -3.54
C ASP A 158 11.26 -15.58 -4.61
N LYS A 159 12.41 -15.39 -5.27
CA LYS A 159 12.90 -16.30 -6.32
C LYS A 159 13.12 -17.74 -5.84
N THR A 160 13.15 -17.98 -4.52
CA THR A 160 13.29 -19.32 -3.94
C THR A 160 11.95 -20.02 -3.76
N GLY A 161 10.84 -19.29 -3.90
CA GLY A 161 9.49 -19.79 -3.66
C GLY A 161 9.14 -19.95 -2.19
N LYS A 162 9.95 -19.41 -1.26
CA LYS A 162 9.84 -19.71 0.18
C LYS A 162 9.53 -18.50 1.05
N ASN A 163 10.10 -17.33 0.74
CA ASN A 163 9.95 -16.16 1.60
C ASN A 163 9.05 -15.12 0.94
N PRO A 164 8.28 -14.34 1.72
CA PRO A 164 7.55 -13.21 1.17
C PRO A 164 8.54 -12.14 0.68
N ASP A 165 8.26 -11.57 -0.49
CA ASP A 165 9.07 -10.51 -1.09
C ASP A 165 8.31 -9.17 -1.05
N THR A 166 7.70 -8.77 -2.17
CA THR A 166 7.03 -7.48 -2.32
C THR A 166 5.52 -7.65 -2.37
N ILE A 167 4.78 -6.57 -2.08
CA ILE A 167 3.31 -6.56 -2.15
C ILE A 167 2.87 -6.90 -3.58
N ASN A 168 2.02 -7.91 -3.68
CA ASN A 168 1.29 -8.27 -4.89
C ASN A 168 -0.02 -7.47 -4.98
N GLN A 169 -0.83 -7.52 -3.92
CA GLN A 169 -2.14 -6.88 -3.88
C GLN A 169 -2.55 -6.54 -2.45
N VAL A 170 -3.45 -5.56 -2.35
CA VAL A 170 -4.10 -5.14 -1.10
C VAL A 170 -5.59 -5.40 -1.20
N ILE A 171 -6.14 -6.07 -0.20
CA ILE A 171 -7.57 -6.38 -0.10
C ILE A 171 -8.13 -5.72 1.15
N VAL A 172 -9.24 -5.00 1.00
CA VAL A 172 -10.01 -4.45 2.12
C VAL A 172 -11.38 -5.09 2.13
N MET A 173 -11.83 -5.53 3.30
CA MET A 173 -13.13 -6.20 3.47
C MET A 173 -13.71 -5.94 4.85
N ASP A 174 -14.99 -6.29 5.03
CA ASP A 174 -15.58 -6.34 6.37
C ASP A 174 -14.95 -7.45 7.23
N GLN A 175 -14.94 -7.25 8.54
CA GLN A 175 -14.58 -8.31 9.47
C GLN A 175 -15.49 -9.52 9.27
N TYR A 176 -14.95 -10.75 9.30
CA TYR A 176 -15.73 -11.96 9.03
C TYR A 176 -16.99 -12.08 9.88
N LYS A 177 -16.92 -11.69 11.16
CA LYS A 177 -18.08 -11.67 12.08
C LYS A 177 -19.22 -10.73 11.65
N ASN A 178 -18.92 -9.75 10.79
CA ASN A 178 -19.89 -8.80 10.26
C ASN A 178 -20.42 -9.20 8.87
N MET A 179 -19.84 -10.22 8.24
CA MET A 179 -20.30 -10.73 6.94
C MET A 179 -21.49 -11.68 7.12
N ARG A 180 -22.42 -11.64 6.16
CA ARG A 180 -23.46 -12.69 6.06
C ARG A 180 -22.80 -14.01 5.73
N GLU A 181 -23.42 -15.12 6.15
CA GLU A 181 -22.85 -16.45 5.94
C GLU A 181 -22.61 -16.76 4.45
N GLU A 182 -23.56 -16.40 3.59
CA GLU A 182 -23.44 -16.55 2.13
C GLU A 182 -22.24 -15.74 1.56
N GLU A 183 -22.00 -14.53 2.08
CA GLU A 183 -20.86 -13.70 1.66
C GLU A 183 -19.54 -14.31 2.11
N ARG A 184 -19.51 -14.84 3.34
CA ARG A 184 -18.34 -15.50 3.92
C ARG A 184 -17.96 -16.75 3.12
N GLN A 185 -18.94 -17.58 2.77
CA GLN A 185 -18.72 -18.78 1.97
C GLN A 185 -18.21 -18.44 0.56
N LYS A 186 -18.82 -17.45 -0.11
CA LYS A 186 -18.34 -16.97 -1.41
C LYS A 186 -16.89 -16.46 -1.33
N PHE A 187 -16.57 -15.74 -0.26
CA PHE A 187 -15.22 -15.25 -0.03
C PHE A 187 -14.21 -16.36 0.25
N GLN A 188 -14.56 -17.35 1.07
CA GLN A 188 -13.72 -18.53 1.34
C GLN A 188 -13.40 -19.32 0.07
N LEU A 189 -14.37 -19.45 -0.83
CA LEU A 189 -14.16 -20.10 -2.13
C LEU A 189 -13.22 -19.29 -3.03
N GLN A 190 -13.25 -17.97 -2.92
CA GLN A 190 -12.45 -17.07 -3.74
C GLN A 190 -11.01 -16.93 -3.22
N PHE A 191 -10.82 -16.94 -1.90
CA PHE A 191 -9.52 -16.84 -1.25
C PHE A 191 -9.32 -17.97 -0.22
N PRO A 192 -9.21 -19.23 -0.70
CA PRO A 192 -9.07 -20.37 0.20
C PRO A 192 -7.81 -20.29 1.08
N SER A 193 -6.75 -19.65 0.58
CA SER A 193 -5.49 -19.43 1.30
C SER A 193 -5.61 -18.52 2.53
N LEU A 194 -6.71 -17.80 2.70
CA LEU A 194 -6.94 -16.93 3.86
C LEU A 194 -7.57 -17.65 5.05
N PHE A 195 -7.99 -18.91 4.89
CA PHE A 195 -8.69 -19.70 5.90
C PHE A 195 -7.83 -20.86 6.37
#